data_AF-A0A316GE95-F1
#
_entry.id   AF-A0A316GE95-F1
#
_cell.length_a   1.000
_cell.length_b   1.000
_cell.length_c   1.000
_cell.angle_alpha   90.00
_cell.angle_beta   90.00
_cell.angle_gamma   90.00
#
_symmetry.space_group_name_H-M   'P 1'
#
loop_
_entity.id
_entity.type
_entity.pdbx_description
1 polymer ?
#
loop_
_entity_poly.entity_id
_entity_poly.type
_entity_poly.pdbx_seq_one_letter_code
_entity_poly.pdbx_strand_id
1 'polypeptide(L)'
;MSEIELGRFFEACAGSETMMARYEAMPLPDLIFAARCSGFDIRGQDFGKLVGGMEVWRITVADGEDIAAASKLWRHMWGRSHLAYVVKELWGGMDPEARTALVTGNGSNG
;
A
#
# COMPACT_ATOMS: atom_id res chain seq x y z
N MET A 1 -11.65 4.71 8.96
CA MET A 1 -12.10 5.55 7.82
C MET A 1 -10.94 6.00 6.95
N SER A 2 -9.80 6.44 7.48
CA SER A 2 -8.66 6.89 6.66
C SER A 2 -7.87 5.77 5.96
N GLU A 3 -7.79 4.57 6.53
CA GLU A 3 -7.18 3.39 5.85
C GLU A 3 -7.95 2.94 4.61
N ILE A 4 -9.29 3.09 4.64
CA ILE A 4 -10.17 2.83 3.48
C ILE A 4 -9.86 3.82 2.37
N GLU A 5 -9.72 5.11 2.71
CA GLU A 5 -9.36 6.15 1.74
C GLU A 5 -7.95 5.94 1.18
N LEU A 6 -7.01 5.45 2.00
CA LEU A 6 -5.66 5.11 1.54
C LEU A 6 -5.68 3.89 0.60
N GLY A 7 -6.49 2.87 0.88
CA GLY A 7 -6.69 1.75 -0.02
C GLY A 7 -7.34 2.17 -1.35
N ARG A 8 -8.37 3.03 -1.31
CA ARG A 8 -8.97 3.63 -2.51
C ARG A 8 -7.97 4.42 -3.33
N PHE A 9 -7.07 5.15 -2.66
CA PHE A 9 -5.98 5.87 -3.32
C PHE A 9 -5.01 4.92 -4.01
N PHE A 10 -4.59 3.82 -3.36
CA PHE A 10 -3.73 2.81 -3.99
C PHE A 10 -4.41 2.11 -5.17
N GLU A 11 -5.70 1.78 -5.04
CA GLU A 11 -6.49 1.21 -6.15
C GLU A 11 -6.56 2.16 -7.34
N ALA A 12 -6.82 3.44 -7.10
CA ALA A 12 -6.83 4.46 -8.15
C ALA A 12 -5.46 4.63 -8.81
N CYS A 13 -4.36 4.56 -8.05
CA CYS A 13 -3.01 4.57 -8.60
C CYS A 13 -2.70 3.32 -9.43
N ALA A 14 -3.13 2.14 -8.98
CA ALA A 14 -2.94 0.88 -9.70
C ALA A 14 -3.67 0.87 -11.05
N GLY A 15 -4.82 1.52 -11.13
CA GLY A 15 -5.61 1.66 -12.35
C GLY A 15 -5.20 2.81 -13.28
N SER A 16 -4.21 3.64 -12.93
CA SER A 16 -3.86 4.84 -13.71
C SER A 16 -2.37 5.17 -13.68
N GLU A 17 -1.67 4.89 -14.77
CA GLU A 17 -0.25 5.21 -14.94
C GLU A 17 0.04 6.70 -14.82
N THR A 18 -0.84 7.56 -15.33
CA THR A 18 -0.72 9.02 -15.23
C THR A 18 -0.78 9.47 -13.76
N MET A 19 -1.71 8.89 -12.99
CA MET A 19 -1.84 9.18 -11.57
C MET A 19 -0.60 8.71 -10.80
N MET A 20 -0.12 7.51 -11.12
CA MET A 20 1.09 6.93 -10.55
C MET A 20 2.31 7.82 -10.79
N ALA A 21 2.59 8.18 -12.04
CA ALA A 21 3.74 9.02 -12.41
C ALA A 21 3.69 10.39 -11.73
N ARG A 22 2.50 10.99 -11.60
CA ARG A 22 2.31 12.26 -10.91
C ARG A 22 2.72 12.18 -9.44
N TYR A 23 2.25 11.17 -8.72
CA TYR A 23 2.48 11.05 -7.28
C TYR A 23 3.87 10.49 -6.95
N GLU A 24 4.47 9.65 -7.81
CA GLU A 24 5.86 9.19 -7.64
C GLU A 24 6.88 10.33 -7.68
N ALA A 25 6.57 11.43 -8.37
CA ALA A 25 7.43 12.60 -8.46
C ALA A 25 7.36 13.53 -7.24
N MET A 26 6.51 13.23 -6.25
CA MET A 26 6.26 14.08 -5.09
C MET A 26 6.89 13.51 -3.81
N PRO A 27 7.44 14.37 -2.92
CA PRO A 27 7.74 13.93 -1.56
C PRO A 27 6.43 13.61 -0.82
N LEU A 28 6.49 12.74 0.19
CA LEU A 28 5.31 12.24 0.91
C LEU A 28 4.35 13.33 1.42
N PRO A 29 4.82 14.47 2.01
CA PRO A 29 3.91 15.54 2.43
C PRO A 29 3.09 16.14 1.28
N ASP A 30 3.74 16.38 0.13
CA ASP A 30 3.10 16.97 -1.05
C ASP A 30 2.14 15.98 -1.70
N LEU A 31 2.50 14.68 -1.73
CA LEU A 31 1.62 13.61 -2.17
C LEU A 31 0.34 13.58 -1.32
N ILE A 32 0.48 13.60 0.01
CA ILE A 32 -0.66 13.59 0.93
C ILE A 32 -1.55 14.80 0.67
N PHE A 33 -0.96 15.99 0.55
CA PHE A 33 -1.72 17.21 0.26
C PHE A 33 -2.45 17.12 -1.09
N ALA A 34 -1.77 16.72 -2.16
CA ALA A 34 -2.34 16.62 -3.50
C ALA A 34 -3.44 15.54 -3.61
N ALA A 35 -3.28 14.41 -2.92
CA ALA A 35 -4.29 13.37 -2.83
C ALA A 35 -5.55 13.88 -2.11
N ARG A 36 -5.39 14.65 -1.04
CA ARG A 36 -6.51 15.30 -0.34
C ARG A 36 -7.23 16.32 -1.22
N CYS A 37 -6.50 17.12 -1.98
CA CYS A 37 -7.10 18.01 -2.98
C CYS A 37 -7.84 17.25 -4.09
N SER A 38 -7.49 15.98 -4.33
CA SER A 38 -8.13 15.10 -5.29
C SER A 38 -9.29 14.28 -4.70
N GLY A 39 -9.65 14.52 -3.43
CA GLY A 39 -10.80 13.91 -2.76
C GLY A 39 -10.49 12.72 -1.84
N PHE A 40 -9.22 12.31 -1.71
CA PHE A 40 -8.83 11.21 -0.82
C PHE A 40 -8.49 11.73 0.58
N ASP A 41 -9.26 11.39 1.61
CA ASP A 41 -8.97 11.82 2.99
C ASP A 41 -7.90 10.92 3.66
N ILE A 42 -6.66 11.02 3.15
CA ILE A 42 -5.52 10.24 3.65
C ILE A 42 -4.69 11.02 4.69
N ARG A 43 -4.14 10.30 5.68
CA ARG A 43 -3.23 10.87 6.69
C ARG A 43 -1.92 10.08 6.72
N GLY A 44 -0.82 10.76 7.04
CA GLY A 44 0.52 10.16 7.03
C GLY A 44 0.67 8.95 7.96
N GLN A 45 -0.02 8.96 9.11
CA GLN A 45 0.01 7.85 10.07
C GLN A 45 -0.58 6.54 9.52
N ASP A 46 -1.48 6.60 8.54
CA ASP A 46 -2.16 5.42 8.00
C ASP A 46 -1.28 4.65 7.02
N PHE A 47 -0.27 5.32 6.44
CA PHE A 47 0.71 4.65 5.57
C PHE A 47 1.44 3.55 6.33
N GLY A 48 1.98 3.86 7.52
CA GLY A 48 2.73 2.86 8.29
C GLY A 48 1.88 1.64 8.66
N LYS A 49 0.62 1.87 9.07
CA LYS A 49 -0.27 0.78 9.49
C LYS A 49 -0.71 -0.09 8.31
N LEU A 50 -1.21 0.52 7.22
CA LEU A 50 -1.67 -0.24 6.07
C LEU A 50 -0.52 -0.91 5.31
N VAL A 51 0.59 -0.19 5.07
CA VAL A 51 1.77 -0.75 4.39
C VAL A 51 2.35 -1.90 5.22
N GLY A 52 2.54 -1.71 6.53
CA GLY A 52 3.02 -2.80 7.39
C GLY A 52 2.09 -4.03 7.37
N GLY A 53 0.77 -3.82 7.38
CA GLY A 53 -0.20 -4.91 7.23
C GLY A 53 -0.08 -5.67 5.91
N MET A 54 0.13 -4.94 4.80
CA MET A 54 0.37 -5.55 3.48
C MET A 54 1.68 -6.33 3.42
N GLU A 55 2.76 -5.79 4.00
CA GLU A 55 4.07 -6.46 4.05
C GLU A 55 4.01 -7.76 4.85
N VAL A 56 3.38 -7.71 6.03
CA VAL A 56 3.14 -8.89 6.87
C VAL A 56 2.36 -9.95 6.09
N TRP A 57 1.24 -9.57 5.49
CA TRP A 57 0.43 -10.50 4.69
C TRP A 57 1.21 -11.09 3.51
N ARG A 58 1.99 -10.26 2.79
CA ARG A 58 2.76 -10.71 1.63
C ARG A 58 3.81 -11.75 2.03
N ILE A 59 4.53 -11.52 3.12
CA ILE A 59 5.55 -12.45 3.61
C ILE A 59 4.90 -13.74 4.14
N THR A 60 3.91 -13.64 5.04
CA THR A 60 3.42 -14.81 5.78
C THR A 60 2.36 -15.60 5.03
N VAL A 61 1.44 -14.93 4.34
CA VAL A 61 0.31 -15.58 3.67
C VAL A 61 0.66 -15.90 2.23
N ALA A 62 1.16 -14.92 1.48
CA ALA A 62 1.39 -15.10 0.05
C ALA A 62 2.71 -15.83 -0.27
N ASP A 63 3.79 -15.54 0.46
CA ASP A 63 5.10 -16.20 0.26
C ASP A 63 5.32 -17.41 1.19
N GLY A 64 4.52 -17.55 2.27
CA GLY A 64 4.66 -18.64 3.24
C GLY A 64 5.98 -18.59 4.03
N GLU A 65 6.51 -17.37 4.24
CA GLU A 65 7.79 -17.12 4.88
C GLU A 65 7.62 -16.59 6.31
N ASP A 66 8.63 -16.82 7.14
CA ASP A 66 8.78 -16.07 8.40
C ASP A 66 9.25 -14.64 8.11
N ILE A 67 8.75 -13.69 8.90
CA ILE A 67 9.20 -12.30 8.83
C ILE A 67 10.64 -12.21 9.36
N ALA A 68 11.59 -12.04 8.45
CA ALA A 68 13.01 -11.94 8.77
C ALA A 68 13.71 -10.97 7.81
N ALA A 69 14.91 -10.51 8.17
CA ALA A 69 15.72 -9.65 7.30
C ALA A 69 16.07 -10.29 5.93
N ALA A 70 15.95 -11.62 5.82
CA ALA A 70 16.22 -12.37 4.60
C ALA A 70 14.98 -12.63 3.71
N SER A 71 13.77 -12.22 4.16
CA SER A 71 12.52 -12.45 3.41
C SER A 71 12.62 -11.89 1.99
N LYS A 72 12.04 -12.60 1.02
CA LYS A 72 12.20 -12.25 -0.40
C LYS A 72 11.67 -10.86 -0.71
N LEU A 73 10.60 -10.45 -0.05
CA LEU A 73 9.93 -9.15 -0.23
C LEU A 73 10.90 -7.96 -0.24
N TRP A 74 11.88 -7.92 0.66
CA TRP A 74 12.78 -6.76 0.78
C TRP A 74 13.58 -6.50 -0.49
N ARG A 75 13.87 -7.55 -1.28
CA ARG A 75 14.56 -7.41 -2.56
C ARG A 75 13.70 -6.72 -3.61
N HIS A 76 12.38 -6.81 -3.50
CA HIS A 76 11.43 -6.13 -4.39
C HIS A 76 11.37 -4.62 -4.14
N MET A 77 11.80 -4.13 -2.98
CA MET A 77 11.88 -2.69 -2.68
C MET A 77 13.05 -2.01 -3.39
N TRP A 78 14.12 -2.74 -3.73
CA TRP A 78 15.36 -2.14 -4.21
C TRP A 78 15.20 -1.50 -5.60
N GLY A 79 15.69 -0.26 -5.72
CA GLY A 79 15.65 0.50 -6.97
C GLY A 79 14.27 1.04 -7.36
N ARG A 80 13.28 0.98 -6.46
CA ARG A 80 11.93 1.49 -6.68
C ARG A 80 11.60 2.65 -5.77
N SER A 81 10.73 3.55 -6.22
CA SER A 81 10.11 4.53 -5.32
C SER A 81 9.23 3.79 -4.31
N HIS A 82 9.05 4.37 -3.13
CA HIS A 82 8.20 3.78 -2.09
C HIS A 82 6.76 3.57 -2.61
N LEU A 83 6.22 4.54 -3.35
CA LEU A 83 4.88 4.41 -3.93
C LEU A 83 4.82 3.29 -4.98
N ALA A 84 5.83 3.16 -5.85
CA ALA A 84 5.91 2.08 -6.84
C ALA A 84 5.89 0.70 -6.19
N TYR A 85 6.67 0.53 -5.13
CA TYR A 85 6.68 -0.69 -4.34
C TYR A 85 5.29 -0.97 -3.73
N VAL A 86 4.72 0.01 -3.05
CA VAL A 86 3.43 -0.14 -2.38
C VAL A 86 2.30 -0.46 -3.37
N VAL A 87 2.19 0.27 -4.48
CA VAL A 87 1.06 0.12 -5.41
C VAL A 87 1.23 -1.12 -6.30
N LYS A 88 2.44 -1.37 -6.82
CA LYS A 88 2.65 -2.44 -7.81
C LYS A 88 2.97 -3.79 -7.18
N GLU A 89 3.83 -3.82 -6.16
CA GLU A 89 4.29 -5.08 -5.57
C GLU A 89 3.41 -5.51 -4.40
N LEU A 90 3.06 -4.59 -3.50
CA LEU A 90 2.18 -4.91 -2.37
C LEU A 90 0.73 -4.94 -2.83
N TRP A 91 0.11 -3.78 -3.04
CA TRP A 91 -1.32 -3.66 -3.35
C TRP A 91 -1.70 -4.48 -4.58
N GLY A 92 -1.03 -4.27 -5.71
CA GLY A 92 -1.27 -5.00 -6.95
C GLY A 92 -1.10 -6.52 -6.84
N GLY A 93 -0.20 -6.99 -5.97
CA GLY A 93 0.05 -8.41 -5.73
C GLY A 93 -0.94 -9.10 -4.78
N MET A 94 -1.75 -8.32 -4.04
CA MET A 94 -2.79 -8.87 -3.16
C MET A 94 -4.01 -9.31 -3.95
N ASP A 95 -4.66 -10.40 -3.51
CA ASP A 95 -5.98 -10.76 -3.99
C ASP A 95 -7.04 -9.72 -3.53
N PRO A 96 -8.15 -9.55 -4.27
CA PRO A 96 -9.16 -8.55 -3.94
C PRO A 96 -9.83 -8.74 -2.57
N GLU A 97 -9.96 -9.98 -2.09
CA GLU A 97 -10.58 -10.27 -0.79
C GLU A 97 -9.66 -9.81 0.36
N ALA A 98 -8.36 -10.06 0.26
CA ALA A 98 -7.36 -9.61 1.22
C ALA A 98 -7.26 -8.08 1.27
N ARG A 99 -7.30 -7.38 0.12
CA ARG A 99 -7.36 -5.91 0.08
C ARG A 99 -8.59 -5.40 0.83
N THR A 100 -9.75 -6.02 0.58
CA THR A 100 -11.01 -5.68 1.23
C THR A 100 -10.93 -5.91 2.74
N ALA A 101 -10.38 -7.03 3.18
CA ALA A 101 -10.22 -7.36 4.60
C ALA A 101 -9.31 -6.36 5.34
N LEU A 102 -8.20 -5.95 4.73
CA LEU A 102 -7.27 -4.97 5.30
C LEU A 102 -7.88 -3.58 5.50
N VAL A 103 -8.71 -3.13 4.55
CA VAL A 103 -9.32 -1.80 4.66
C VAL A 103 -10.59 -1.78 5.51
N THR A 104 -11.31 -2.89 5.60
CA THR A 104 -12.54 -3.00 6.40
C THR A 104 -12.30 -3.41 7.85
N GLY A 105 -11.09 -3.85 8.20
CA GLY A 105 -10.75 -4.28 9.56
C GLY A 105 -11.25 -5.68 9.92
N ASN A 106 -11.71 -6.47 8.95
CA ASN A 106 -12.18 -7.85 9.18
C ASN A 106 -11.05 -8.88 9.38
N GLY A 107 -9.78 -8.44 9.40
CA GLY A 107 -8.61 -9.28 9.68
C GLY A 107 -8.24 -9.43 11.15
N SER A 108 -9.17 -9.25 12.08
CA SER A 108 -8.91 -9.43 13.52
C SER A 108 -10.10 -10.09 14.21
N ASN A 109 -10.22 -11.41 14.03
CA ASN A 109 -10.71 -12.35 15.04
C ASN A 109 -10.56 -13.78 14.51
N GLY A 110 -9.59 -14.54 15.04
CA GLY A 110 -9.38 -15.95 14.75
C GLY A 110 -7.94 -16.35 14.95
#